data_AF-A0A9R0W371-F1
#
_entry.id   AF-A0A9R0W371-F1
#
_cell.length_a   1.000
_cell.length_b   1.000
_cell.length_c   1.000
_cell.angle_alpha   90.00
_cell.angle_beta   90.00
_cell.angle_gamma   90.00
#
_symmetry.space_group_name_H-M   'P 1'
#
loop_
_entity.id
_entity.type
_entity.pdbx_description
1 polymer ?
#
loop_
_entity_poly.entity_id
_entity_poly.type
_entity_poly.pdbx_seq_one_letter_code
_entity_poly.pdbx_strand_id
1 'polypeptide(L)'
;MMSCCQVINNLLLNVSMTNDRTPSGADEFLPILIYITIKANPPQLHSNLKFVQLFRRETKLVSEVEYYLTNLISAKMFIINVNGQSLSMEESEFQKHMESATLGTQMSVAGPSSPQGLATSTRGLQKQIDAEGLFLTISAHLKQIFLV
;
A
#
# COMPACT_ATOMS: atom_id res chain seq x y z
N MET A 1 7.46 5.88 -8.84
CA MET A 1 6.15 6.52 -8.57
C MET A 1 5.51 7.02 -9.86
N MET A 2 5.99 8.12 -10.46
CA MET A 2 5.40 8.71 -11.69
C MET A 2 5.24 7.69 -12.83
N SER A 3 6.28 6.89 -13.11
CA SER A 3 6.21 5.88 -14.18
C SER A 3 5.16 4.80 -13.93
N CYS A 4 4.90 4.43 -12.67
CA CYS A 4 3.86 3.45 -12.34
C CYS A 4 2.46 4.04 -12.59
N CYS A 5 2.21 5.25 -12.08
CA CYS A 5 0.93 5.93 -12.26
C CYS A 5 0.64 6.25 -13.75
N GLN A 6 1.66 6.61 -14.53
CA GLN A 6 1.54 6.79 -15.97
C GLN A 6 1.20 5.49 -16.69
N VAL A 7 1.83 4.36 -16.33
CA VAL A 7 1.49 3.05 -16.91
C VAL A 7 0.05 2.67 -16.58
N ILE A 8 -0.40 2.87 -15.33
CA ILE A 8 -1.78 2.57 -14.92
C ILE A 8 -2.79 3.42 -15.71
N ASN A 9 -2.56 4.73 -15.81
CA ASN A 9 -3.45 5.61 -16.57
C ASN A 9 -3.49 5.28 -18.06
N ASN A 10 -2.35 4.93 -18.67
CA ASN A 10 -2.32 4.49 -20.06
C ASN A 10 -3.08 3.18 -20.28
N LEU A 11 -2.96 2.22 -19.35
CA LEU A 11 -3.73 0.97 -19.41
C LEU A 11 -5.23 1.23 -19.25
N LEU A 12 -5.63 2.08 -18.31
CA LEU A 12 -7.01 2.49 -18.11
C LEU A 12 -7.59 3.18 -19.34
N LEU A 13 -6.85 4.14 -19.92
CA LEU A 13 -7.26 4.80 -21.16
C LEU A 13 -7.44 3.82 -22.30
N ASN A 14 -6.53 2.85 -22.47
CA ASN A 14 -6.68 1.81 -23.49
C ASN A 14 -7.95 0.97 -23.28
N VAL A 15 -8.25 0.58 -22.03
CA VAL A 15 -9.46 -0.18 -21.69
C VAL A 15 -10.73 0.64 -21.92
N SER A 16 -10.74 1.94 -21.58
CA SER A 16 -11.87 2.84 -21.85
C SER A 16 -12.10 2.99 -23.36
N MET A 17 -11.05 3.16 -24.15
CA MET A 17 -11.12 3.28 -25.62
C MET A 17 -11.64 2.01 -26.29
N THR A 18 -11.39 0.83 -25.73
CA THR A 18 -11.91 -0.44 -26.28
C THR A 18 -13.36 -0.75 -25.87
N ASN A 19 -13.90 -0.09 -24.84
CA ASN A 19 -15.20 -0.44 -24.26
C ASN A 19 -16.28 0.64 -24.45
N ASP A 20 -16.03 1.68 -25.27
CA ASP A 20 -16.91 2.86 -25.45
C ASP A 20 -17.38 3.48 -24.12
N ARG A 21 -16.54 3.36 -23.07
CA ARG A 21 -16.82 3.92 -21.74
C ARG A 21 -16.22 5.31 -21.62
N THR A 22 -16.87 6.15 -20.81
CA THR A 22 -16.39 7.50 -20.47
C THR A 22 -14.93 7.45 -19.99
N PRO A 23 -14.12 8.50 -20.25
CA PRO A 23 -12.71 8.54 -19.86
C PRO A 23 -12.54 8.19 -18.38
N SER A 24 -11.55 7.34 -18.10
CA SER A 24 -11.31 6.79 -16.77
C SER A 24 -11.01 7.90 -15.74
N GLY A 25 -11.90 8.06 -14.78
CA GLY A 25 -11.82 9.07 -13.72
C GLY A 25 -11.07 8.59 -12.48
N ALA A 26 -10.99 9.46 -11.45
CA ALA A 26 -10.32 9.13 -10.18
C ALA A 26 -10.92 7.89 -9.48
N ASP A 27 -12.24 7.67 -9.63
CA ASP A 27 -12.97 6.56 -9.02
C ASP A 27 -12.64 5.20 -9.65
N GLU A 28 -12.12 5.18 -10.89
CA GLU A 28 -11.58 3.96 -11.50
C GLU A 28 -10.09 3.78 -11.19
N PHE A 29 -9.34 4.88 -11.08
CA PHE A 29 -7.90 4.86 -10.84
C PHE A 29 -7.51 4.39 -9.43
N LEU A 30 -8.14 4.94 -8.38
CA LEU A 30 -7.72 4.70 -7.00
C LEU A 30 -7.86 3.23 -6.56
N PRO A 31 -8.96 2.51 -6.83
CA PRO A 31 -9.08 1.09 -6.51
C PRO A 31 -8.00 0.24 -7.20
N ILE A 32 -7.68 0.55 -8.45
CA ILE A 32 -6.63 -0.15 -9.22
C ILE A 32 -5.26 0.13 -8.62
N LEU A 33 -4.99 1.38 -8.22
CA LEU A 33 -3.74 1.76 -7.56
C LEU A 33 -3.57 1.03 -6.21
N ILE A 34 -4.64 0.91 -5.42
CA ILE A 34 -4.64 0.14 -4.17
C ILE A 34 -4.29 -1.32 -4.45
N TYR A 35 -4.99 -1.95 -5.40
CA TYR A 35 -4.75 -3.35 -5.77
C TYR A 35 -3.31 -3.59 -6.22
N ILE A 36 -2.78 -2.75 -7.12
CA ILE A 36 -1.39 -2.86 -7.60
C ILE A 36 -0.40 -2.66 -6.46
N THR A 37 -0.66 -1.73 -5.54
CA THR A 37 0.21 -1.49 -4.38
C THR A 37 0.28 -2.71 -3.48
N ILE A 38 -0.86 -3.36 -3.18
CA ILE A 38 -0.92 -4.60 -2.40
C ILE A 38 -0.15 -5.72 -3.10
N LYS A 39 -0.39 -5.91 -4.41
CA LYS A 39 0.21 -7.00 -5.19
C LYS A 39 1.72 -6.82 -5.36
N ALA A 40 2.16 -5.60 -5.68
CA ALA A 40 3.56 -5.27 -5.86
C ALA A 40 4.33 -5.32 -4.53
N ASN A 41 3.67 -4.96 -3.41
CA ASN A 41 4.28 -4.83 -2.08
C ASN A 41 5.65 -4.12 -2.14
N PRO A 42 5.72 -2.87 -2.63
CA PRO A 42 6.98 -2.19 -2.88
C PRO A 42 7.77 -1.99 -1.59
N PRO A 43 9.07 -2.32 -1.55
CA PRO A 43 9.88 -2.16 -0.35
C PRO A 43 9.98 -0.69 0.06
N GLN A 44 9.93 -0.44 1.37
CA GLN A 44 10.11 0.89 1.97
C GLN A 44 9.14 1.96 1.43
N LEU A 45 7.93 1.57 1.01
CA LEU A 45 6.95 2.50 0.43
C LEU A 45 6.66 3.69 1.37
N HIS A 46 6.45 3.42 2.65
CA HIS A 46 6.11 4.46 3.63
C HIS A 46 7.26 5.48 3.77
N SER A 47 8.51 5.01 3.82
CA SER A 47 9.71 5.84 3.96
C SER A 47 9.97 6.63 2.69
N ASN A 48 9.79 6.01 1.52
CA ASN A 48 9.89 6.67 0.23
C ASN A 48 8.85 7.79 0.08
N LEU A 49 7.60 7.54 0.48
CA LEU A 49 6.55 8.55 0.47
C LEU A 49 6.88 9.71 1.40
N LYS A 50 7.33 9.41 2.63
CA LYS A 50 7.71 10.45 3.60
C LYS A 50 8.91 11.27 3.11
N PHE A 51 9.90 10.63 2.49
CA PHE A 51 11.05 11.32 1.90
C PHE A 51 10.59 12.30 0.82
N VAL A 52 9.69 11.86 -0.07
CA VAL A 52 9.11 12.75 -1.09
C VAL A 52 8.35 13.91 -0.46
N GLN A 53 7.56 13.68 0.58
CA GLN A 53 6.83 14.76 1.27
C GLN A 53 7.74 15.78 1.94
N LEU A 54 8.88 15.36 2.50
CA LEU A 54 9.77 16.24 3.26
C LEU A 54 10.83 16.95 2.42
N PHE A 55 11.33 16.32 1.36
CA PHE A 55 12.51 16.78 0.64
C PHE A 55 12.25 17.17 -0.82
N ARG A 56 11.03 16.94 -1.34
CA ARG A 56 10.69 17.39 -2.69
C ARG A 56 10.37 18.88 -2.66
N ARG A 57 10.91 19.61 -3.63
CA ARG A 57 10.60 21.03 -3.81
C ARG A 57 9.11 21.19 -4.11
N GLU A 58 8.40 21.97 -3.30
CA GLU A 58 6.98 22.27 -3.45
C GLU A 58 6.65 22.83 -4.85
N THR A 59 7.52 23.68 -5.40
CA THR A 59 7.39 24.24 -6.76
C THR A 59 7.44 23.19 -7.88
N LYS A 60 7.82 21.94 -7.58
CA LYS A 60 7.86 20.80 -8.50
C LYS A 60 6.80 19.72 -8.16
N LEU A 61 5.95 20.00 -7.19
CA LEU A 61 4.90 19.13 -6.68
C LEU A 61 3.57 19.82 -6.96
N VAL A 62 3.23 19.89 -8.25
CA VAL A 62 2.03 20.57 -8.74
C VAL A 62 1.36 19.70 -9.80
N SER A 63 0.04 19.89 -9.98
CA SER A 63 -0.75 19.23 -11.02
C SER A 63 -0.68 17.69 -10.92
N GLU A 64 -0.36 16.98 -12.00
CA GLU A 64 -0.37 15.52 -12.06
C GLU A 64 0.53 14.87 -11.00
N VAL A 65 1.69 15.47 -10.72
CA VAL A 65 2.64 14.94 -9.74
C VAL A 65 2.03 14.94 -8.34
N GLU A 66 1.38 16.03 -7.99
CA GLU A 66 0.68 16.19 -6.71
C GLU A 66 -0.51 15.23 -6.63
N TYR A 67 -1.29 15.13 -7.71
CA TYR A 67 -2.42 14.21 -7.81
C TYR A 67 -1.99 12.76 -7.57
N TYR A 68 -0.94 12.28 -8.24
CA TYR A 68 -0.44 10.91 -8.03
C TYR A 68 0.13 10.71 -6.63
N LEU A 69 0.76 11.73 -6.04
CA LEU A 69 1.25 11.69 -4.66
C LEU A 69 0.12 11.51 -3.66
N THR A 70 -0.91 12.34 -3.78
CA THR A 70 -2.11 12.25 -2.94
C THR A 70 -2.77 10.87 -3.07
N ASN A 71 -2.95 10.36 -4.29
CA ASN A 71 -3.55 9.04 -4.49
C ASN A 71 -2.72 7.90 -3.91
N LEU A 72 -1.38 7.93 -4.00
CA LEU A 72 -0.55 6.88 -3.42
C LEU A 72 -0.51 6.97 -1.89
N ILE A 73 -0.58 8.18 -1.31
CA ILE A 73 -0.75 8.38 0.13
C ILE A 73 -2.12 7.83 0.58
N SER A 74 -3.20 8.12 -0.15
CA SER A 74 -4.53 7.58 0.12
C SER A 74 -4.55 6.05 0.03
N ALA A 75 -3.91 5.46 -0.99
CA ALA A 75 -3.81 4.02 -1.12
C ALA A 75 -3.06 3.38 0.06
N LYS A 76 -1.92 3.96 0.47
CA LYS A 76 -1.20 3.53 1.69
C LYS A 76 -2.10 3.62 2.93
N MET A 77 -2.81 4.73 3.11
CA MET A 77 -3.69 4.92 4.27
C MET A 77 -4.86 3.94 4.27
N PHE A 78 -5.44 3.64 3.11
CA PHE A 78 -6.46 2.61 2.98
C PHE A 78 -5.92 1.24 3.43
N ILE A 79 -4.74 0.83 2.94
CA ILE A 79 -4.11 -0.45 3.30
C ILE A 79 -3.87 -0.56 4.82
N ILE A 80 -3.42 0.51 5.47
CA ILE A 80 -3.15 0.50 6.92
C ILE A 80 -4.44 0.35 7.74
N ASN A 81 -5.54 0.92 7.26
CA ASN A 81 -6.81 1.00 8.01
C ASN A 81 -7.89 0.05 7.47
N VAL A 82 -7.51 -0.89 6.59
CA VAL A 82 -8.46 -1.80 5.95
C VAL A 82 -9.08 -2.74 6.99
N ASN A 83 -10.37 -3.03 6.82
CA ASN A 83 -11.15 -3.98 7.61
C ASN A 83 -12.16 -4.70 6.69
N GLY A 84 -12.95 -5.64 7.25
CA GLY A 84 -13.90 -6.41 6.46
C GLY A 84 -14.92 -5.51 5.75
N GLN A 85 -15.44 -4.50 6.44
CA GLN A 85 -16.41 -3.56 5.85
C GLN A 85 -15.83 -2.79 4.65
N SER A 86 -14.57 -2.38 4.72
CA SER A 86 -13.87 -1.67 3.63
C SER A 86 -13.75 -2.51 2.35
N LEU A 87 -13.79 -3.83 2.49
CA LEU A 87 -13.72 -4.80 1.39
C LEU A 87 -15.08 -5.43 1.07
N SER A 88 -16.17 -4.92 1.66
CA SER A 88 -17.52 -5.49 1.51
C SER A 88 -17.60 -6.98 1.89
N MET A 89 -16.87 -7.38 2.93
CA MET A 89 -16.87 -8.74 3.49
C MET A 89 -17.23 -8.73 4.99
N GLU A 90 -17.64 -9.89 5.50
CA GLU A 90 -17.89 -10.04 6.93
C GLU A 90 -16.57 -9.94 7.72
N GLU A 91 -16.62 -9.34 8.91
CA GLU A 91 -15.42 -9.18 9.74
C GLU A 91 -14.82 -10.54 10.17
N SER A 92 -15.67 -11.56 10.40
CA SER A 92 -15.19 -12.91 10.76
C SER A 92 -14.44 -13.58 9.59
N GLU A 93 -14.90 -13.37 8.36
CA GLU A 93 -14.25 -13.84 7.14
C GLU A 93 -12.92 -13.12 6.93
N PHE A 94 -12.90 -11.79 7.08
CA PHE A 94 -11.68 -10.99 7.01
C PHE A 94 -10.63 -11.47 8.03
N GLN A 95 -11.02 -11.65 9.28
CA GLN A 95 -10.13 -12.10 10.35
C GLN A 95 -9.58 -13.50 10.06
N LYS A 96 -10.42 -14.44 9.61
CA LYS A 96 -10.00 -15.78 9.20
C LYS A 96 -8.95 -15.74 8.09
N HIS A 97 -9.14 -14.89 7.09
CA HIS A 97 -8.20 -14.68 6.00
C HIS A 97 -6.86 -14.08 6.49
N MET A 98 -6.91 -13.10 7.39
CA MET A 98 -5.71 -12.49 7.99
C MET A 98 -4.91 -13.47 8.86
N GLU A 99 -5.59 -14.29 9.65
CA GLU A 99 -4.96 -15.34 10.47
C GLU A 99 -4.30 -16.42 9.60
N SER A 100 -5.00 -16.86 8.55
CA SER A 100 -4.48 -17.85 7.60
C SER A 100 -3.20 -17.33 6.92
N ALA A 101 -3.18 -16.06 6.52
CA ALA A 101 -2.02 -15.43 5.92
C ALA A 101 -0.84 -15.26 6.91
N THR A 102 -1.13 -15.05 8.20
CA THR A 102 -0.12 -14.97 9.26
C THR A 102 0.61 -16.31 9.41
N LEU A 103 -0.14 -17.41 9.45
CA LEU A 103 0.42 -18.77 9.57
C LEU A 103 1.28 -19.15 8.36
N GLY A 104 0.83 -18.80 7.15
CA GLY A 104 1.62 -19.01 5.92
C GLY A 104 2.94 -18.25 5.90
N THR A 105 3.00 -17.08 6.56
CA THR A 105 4.21 -16.26 6.64
C THR A 105 5.23 -16.83 7.65
N GLN A 106 4.77 -17.41 8.77
CA GLN A 106 5.66 -17.98 9.80
C GLN A 106 6.38 -19.26 9.34
N MET A 107 5.79 -20.06 8.45
CA MET A 107 6.45 -21.25 7.88
C MET A 107 7.64 -20.93 6.95
N SER A 108 7.82 -19.67 6.51
CA SER A 108 8.96 -19.26 5.67
C SER A 108 10.13 -18.62 6.44
N VAL A 109 10.02 -18.34 7.74
CA VAL A 109 11.00 -17.49 8.49
C VAL A 109 11.76 -18.24 9.59
N ALA A 110 11.73 -19.58 9.63
CA ALA A 110 12.54 -20.36 10.59
C ALA A 110 14.05 -20.33 10.24
N GLY A 111 14.73 -19.22 10.57
CA GLY A 111 16.18 -19.10 10.73
C GLY A 111 16.50 -18.59 12.15
N PRO A 112 17.58 -19.06 12.81
CA PRO A 112 17.76 -18.88 14.24
C PRO A 112 18.10 -17.43 14.61
N SER A 113 17.43 -16.94 15.65
CA SER A 113 17.58 -15.61 16.24
C SER A 113 18.80 -15.51 17.17
N SER A 114 19.33 -14.29 17.32
CA SER A 114 20.17 -13.89 18.47
C SER A 114 19.84 -12.43 18.84
N PRO A 115 19.60 -12.10 20.13
CA PRO A 115 19.16 -10.77 20.54
C PRO A 115 20.29 -9.97 21.21
N GLN A 116 20.56 -8.74 20.78
CA GLN A 116 21.22 -7.73 21.61
C GLN A 116 20.63 -6.34 21.31
N GLY A 117 19.96 -5.77 22.32
CA GLY A 117 19.33 -4.46 22.26
C GLY A 117 20.22 -3.32 22.73
N LEU A 118 19.87 -2.11 22.33
CA LEU A 118 20.34 -0.87 22.97
C LEU A 118 19.22 0.18 22.90
N ALA A 119 18.66 0.52 24.06
CA ALA A 119 17.53 1.44 24.18
C ALA A 119 18.01 2.90 24.10
N THR A 120 17.52 3.64 23.11
CA THR A 120 17.59 5.12 23.09
C THR A 120 16.17 5.66 22.92
N SER A 121 15.80 6.63 23.75
CA SER A 121 14.45 7.21 23.83
C SER A 121 13.99 7.82 22.49
N THR A 122 13.03 7.16 21.84
CA THR A 122 12.60 7.41 20.45
C THR A 122 11.07 7.49 20.34
N ARG A 123 10.41 8.32 21.14
CA ARG A 123 8.93 8.37 21.15
C ARG A 123 8.28 8.75 19.80
N GLY A 124 8.96 9.56 18.98
CA GLY A 124 8.52 9.94 17.62
C GLY A 124 8.95 8.97 16.52
N LEU A 125 10.07 8.28 16.72
CA LEU A 125 10.60 7.25 15.82
C LEU A 125 9.85 5.91 16.00
N GLN A 126 9.38 5.61 17.21
CA GLN A 126 8.59 4.40 17.52
C GLN A 126 7.29 4.35 16.71
N LYS A 127 6.44 5.40 16.76
CA LYS A 127 5.19 5.46 15.98
C LYS A 127 5.39 5.27 14.47
N GLN A 128 6.56 5.64 13.98
CA GLN A 128 6.88 5.60 12.56
C GLN A 128 7.41 4.24 12.11
N ILE A 129 8.21 3.58 12.96
CA ILE A 129 8.62 2.17 12.81
C ILE A 129 7.39 1.27 12.91
N ASP A 130 6.47 1.57 13.82
CA ASP A 130 5.22 0.82 14.01
C ASP A 130 4.33 0.89 12.75
N ALA A 131 4.23 2.07 12.12
CA ALA A 131 3.41 2.25 10.91
C ALA A 131 4.03 1.63 9.64
N GLU A 132 5.36 1.54 9.55
CA GLU A 132 6.07 0.78 8.51
C GLU A 132 5.84 -0.73 8.67
N GLY A 133 6.05 -1.24 9.89
CA GLY A 133 5.84 -2.65 10.21
C GLY A 133 4.39 -3.08 10.00
N LEU A 134 3.44 -2.23 10.40
CA LEU A 134 2.01 -2.47 10.20
C LEU A 134 1.63 -2.49 8.72
N PHE A 135 2.11 -1.51 7.93
CA PHE A 135 1.86 -1.48 6.49
C PHE A 135 2.40 -2.73 5.78
N LEU A 136 3.64 -3.13 6.07
CA LEU A 136 4.26 -4.31 5.46
C LEU A 136 3.54 -5.60 5.86
N THR A 137 3.16 -5.73 7.12
CA THR A 137 2.44 -6.92 7.64
C THR A 137 1.07 -7.04 6.99
N ILE A 138 0.27 -5.96 7.02
CA ILE A 138 -1.07 -5.98 6.42
C ILE A 138 -0.97 -6.18 4.91
N SER A 139 -0.07 -5.47 4.20
CA SER A 139 0.09 -5.65 2.75
C SER A 139 0.52 -7.08 2.39
N ALA A 140 1.38 -7.72 3.19
CA ALA A 140 1.77 -9.10 2.98
C ALA A 140 0.58 -10.07 3.19
N HIS A 141 -0.23 -9.84 4.21
CA HIS A 141 -1.41 -10.65 4.47
C HIS A 141 -2.47 -10.48 3.37
N LEU A 142 -2.83 -9.25 3.04
CA LEU A 142 -3.74 -8.96 1.92
C LEU A 142 -3.25 -9.57 0.61
N LYS A 143 -1.93 -9.56 0.36
CA LYS A 143 -1.36 -10.20 -0.82
C LYS A 143 -1.67 -11.69 -0.86
N GLN A 144 -1.65 -12.41 0.25
CA GLN A 144 -2.03 -13.83 0.31
C GLN A 144 -3.54 -14.04 0.11
N ILE A 145 -4.37 -13.11 0.59
CA ILE A 145 -5.83 -13.19 0.48
C ILE A 145 -6.28 -13.00 -0.98
N PHE A 146 -5.69 -12.04 -1.69
CA PHE A 146 -6.07 -11.70 -3.07
C PHE A 146 -5.29 -12.50 -4.17
N LEU A 147 -4.60 -13.58 -3.82
CA LEU A 147 -3.79 -14.43 -4.73
C LEU A 147 -4.11 -15.93 -4.69
N VAL A 148 -5.19 -16.35 -4.03
CA VAL A 148 -5.74 -17.70 -4.19
C VAL A 148 -6.51 -17.80 -5.50
#